data_AF-A0A8F1SAX8-F1
#
_entry.id   AF-A0A8F1SAX8-F1
#
_cell.length_a   1.000
_cell.length_b   1.000
_cell.length_c   1.000
_cell.angle_alpha   90.00
_cell.angle_beta   90.00
_cell.angle_gamma   90.00
#
_symmetry.space_group_name_H-M   'P 1'
#
loop_
_entity.id
_entity.type
_entity.pdbx_description
1 polymer ?
#
loop_
_entity_poly.entity_id
_entity_poly.type
_entity_poly.pdbx_seq_one_letter_code
_entity_poly.pdbx_strand_id
1 'polypeptide(L)' 'MVRFIFVYRRIDKLVLLSTQVYLVKALDPNEKLQKEEWMNGLKWFSFHEALDEVEYEDIGKLILLAMKRIRQENL' A
#
# COMPACT_ATOMS: atom_id res chain seq x y z
N MET A 1 2.23 3.62 -12.90
CA MET A 1 3.43 3.61 -12.03
C MET A 1 3.47 4.92 -11.28
N VAL A 2 3.43 4.90 -9.95
CA VAL A 2 3.58 6.11 -9.12
C VAL A 2 4.87 5.95 -8.31
N ARG A 3 5.74 6.96 -8.35
CA ARG A 3 7.04 6.97 -7.66
C ARG A 3 6.98 7.94 -6.49
N PHE A 4 7.43 7.48 -5.31
CA PHE A 4 7.55 8.31 -4.12
C PHE A 4 8.98 8.40 -3.63
N ILE A 5 9.28 9.52 -2.96
CA ILE A 5 10.56 9.77 -2.31
C ILE A 5 10.25 9.98 -0.84
N PHE A 6 10.67 9.03 -0.01
CA PHE A 6 10.66 9.17 1.44
C PHE A 6 12.03 9.69 1.87
N VAL A 7 12.02 10.83 2.55
CA VAL A 7 13.22 11.39 3.18
C VAL A 7 13.06 11.23 4.68
N TYR A 8 13.95 10.48 5.32
CA TYR A 8 13.99 10.40 6.78
C TYR A 8 15.44 10.50 7.26
N ARG A 9 15.61 10.99 8.49
CA ARG A 9 16.92 11.14 9.12
C ARG A 9 17.14 9.97 10.08
N ARG A 10 18.23 9.22 9.90
CA ARG A 10 18.69 8.21 10.86
C ARG A 10 19.99 8.68 11.48
N ILE A 11 19.93 9.03 12.78
CA ILE A 11 21.02 9.57 13.60
C ILE A 11 21.58 10.87 13.01
N ASP A 12 22.49 10.77 12.04
CA ASP A 12 23.31 11.82 11.43
C ASP A 12 23.37 11.72 9.90
N LYS A 13 22.66 10.74 9.30
CA LYS A 13 22.62 10.54 7.84
C LYS A 13 21.24 10.86 7.27
N LEU A 14 21.24 11.64 6.19
CA LEU A 14 20.05 11.84 5.36
C LEU A 14 19.92 10.62 4.45
N VAL A 15 18.85 9.84 4.65
CA VAL A 15 18.58 8.68 3.80
C VAL A 15 17.48 9.07 2.82
N LEU A 16 17.81 8.99 1.54
CA LEU A 16 16.86 9.12 0.45
C LEU A 16 16.39 7.71 0.07
N LEU A 17 15.11 7.42 0.34
CA LEU A 17 14.49 6.17 -0.08
C LEU A 17 13.55 6.47 -1.27
N SER A 18 13.82 5.83 -2.40
CA SER A 18 12.90 5.86 -3.56
C SER A 18 12.15 4.55 -3.62
N THR A 19 10.83 4.58 -3.48
CA THR A 19 9.98 3.39 -3.57
C THR A 19 9.11 3.44 -4.83
N GLN A 20 8.85 2.26 -5.38
CA GLN A 20 7.91 2.08 -6.49
C GLN A 20 6.69 1.34 -5.94
N VAL A 21 5.52 1.94 -6.12
CA VAL A 21 4.24 1.39 -5.63
C VAL A 21 3.41 0.93 -6.82
N TYR A 22 2.85 -0.28 -6.69
CA TYR A 22 2.05 -0.93 -7.71
C TYR A 22 0.66 -1.24 -7.19
N LEU A 23 -0.33 -1.05 -8.07
CA LEU A 23 -1.67 -1.58 -7.87
C LEU A 23 -1.75 -2.94 -8.58
N VAL A 24 -2.05 -3.98 -7.82
CA VAL A 24 -2.15 -5.36 -8.31
C VAL A 24 -3.55 -5.91 -8.06
N LYS A 25 -4.04 -6.76 -8.97
CA LYS A 25 -5.33 -7.43 -8.86
C LYS A 25 -5.08 -8.93 -8.63
N ALA A 26 -5.60 -9.44 -7.53
CA ALA A 26 -5.68 -10.88 -7.29
C ALA A 26 -6.58 -11.52 -8.37
N LEU A 27 -6.11 -12.62 -8.97
CA LEU A 27 -6.87 -13.35 -9.98
C LEU A 27 -7.74 -14.45 -9.37
N ASP A 28 -7.36 -14.95 -8.18
CA ASP A 28 -8.10 -15.97 -7.44
C ASP A 28 -8.93 -15.30 -6.32
N PRO A 29 -10.28 -15.41 -6.35
CA PRO A 29 -11.15 -14.91 -5.28
C PRO A 29 -10.91 -15.56 -3.91
N ASN A 30 -10.30 -16.76 -3.86
CA ASN A 30 -10.02 -17.50 -2.64
C ASN A 30 -8.53 -17.52 -2.29
N GLU A 31 -7.78 -16.54 -2.77
CA GLU A 31 -6.34 -16.44 -2.53
C GLU A 31 -6.02 -16.48 -1.04
N LYS A 32 -5.16 -17.45 -0.67
CA LYS A 32 -4.68 -17.62 0.69
C LYS A 32 -3.39 -16.84 0.87
N LEU A 33 -3.46 -15.77 1.65
CA LEU A 33 -2.32 -14.93 1.96
C LEU A 33 -1.31 -15.70 2.83
N GLN A 34 -0.05 -15.74 2.38
CA GLN A 34 1.08 -16.25 3.15
C GLN A 34 1.85 -15.07 3.73
N LYS A 35 1.91 -14.99 5.07
CA LYS A 35 2.72 -13.98 5.75
C LYS A 35 4.16 -14.44 5.86
N GLU A 36 5.08 -13.49 5.85
CA GLU A 36 6.49 -13.74 6.18
C GLU A 36 6.70 -13.80 7.70
N GLU A 37 7.83 -14.34 8.13
CA GLU A 37 8.16 -14.48 9.57
C GLU A 37 8.22 -13.13 10.29
N TRP A 38 8.69 -12.09 9.60
CA TRP A 38 8.82 -10.73 10.15
C TRP A 38 7.50 -9.95 10.21
N MET A 39 6.43 -10.46 9.59
CA MET A 39 5.13 -9.78 9.57
C MET A 39 4.31 -10.12 10.81
N ASN A 40 3.83 -9.07 11.49
CA ASN A 40 2.89 -9.19 12.62
C ASN A 40 1.53 -9.74 12.18
N GLY A 41 1.08 -9.42 10.97
CA GLY A 41 -0.20 -9.89 10.43
C GLY A 41 -0.32 -9.59 8.94
N LEU A 42 -1.18 -10.37 8.27
CA LEU A 42 -1.52 -10.20 6.87
C LEU A 42 -2.96 -10.68 6.66
N LYS A 43 -3.83 -9.84 6.11
CA LYS A 43 -5.21 -10.18 5.80
C LYS A 43 -5.75 -9.31 4.68
N TRP A 44 -6.85 -9.77 4.08
CA TRP A 44 -7.68 -8.93 3.21
C TRP A 44 -8.50 -7.95 4.04
N PHE A 45 -8.68 -6.75 3.52
CA PHE A 45 -9.49 -5.69 4.12
C PHE A 45 -10.52 -5.22 3.09
N SER A 46 -11.71 -4.81 3.55
CA SER A 46 -12.55 -3.97 2.71
C SER A 46 -11.88 -2.60 2.50
N PHE A 47 -12.33 -1.86 1.48
CA PHE A 47 -11.73 -0.57 1.15
C PHE A 47 -11.72 0.42 2.33
N HIS A 48 -12.85 0.55 3.04
CA HIS A 48 -12.99 1.51 4.13
C HIS A 48 -12.16 1.09 5.34
N GLU A 49 -12.17 -0.20 5.69
CA GLU A 49 -11.32 -0.72 6.77
C GLU A 49 -9.83 -0.49 6.48
N ALA A 50 -9.39 -0.71 5.24
CA ALA A 50 -8.00 -0.45 4.86
C ALA A 50 -7.62 1.03 5.00
N LEU A 51 -8.56 1.95 4.75
CA LEU A 51 -8.35 3.39 4.88
C LEU A 51 -8.37 3.85 6.34
N ASP A 52 -9.16 3.20 7.19
CA ASP A 52 -9.25 3.54 8.62
C ASP A 52 -8.05 2.99 9.41
N GLU A 53 -7.51 1.83 9.01
CA GLU A 53 -6.39 1.16 9.68
C GLU A 53 -5.01 1.70 9.26
N VAL A 54 -4.93 2.47 8.17
CA VAL A 54 -3.63 2.97 7.68
C VAL A 54 -3.15 4.18 8.49
N GLU A 55 -2.01 4.03 9.15
CA GLU A 55 -1.47 5.11 10.01
C GLU A 55 -0.83 6.26 9.22
N TYR A 56 -0.31 5.97 8.03
CA TYR A 56 0.43 6.94 7.23
C TYR A 56 -0.49 7.60 6.19
N GLU A 57 -0.67 8.92 6.31
CA GLU A 57 -1.55 9.72 5.45
C GLU A 57 -1.24 9.54 3.96
N ASP A 58 0.03 9.48 3.57
CA ASP A 58 0.43 9.33 2.16
C ASP A 58 0.05 7.95 1.58
N ILE A 59 0.02 6.90 2.40
CA ILE A 59 -0.51 5.59 2.00
C ILE A 59 -2.03 5.66 1.86
N GLY A 60 -2.73 6.38 2.75
CA GLY A 60 -4.16 6.66 2.60
C GLY A 60 -4.49 7.36 1.27
N LYS A 61 -3.71 8.38 0.89
CA LYS A 61 -3.84 9.05 -0.42
C LYS A 61 -3.64 8.09 -1.58
N LEU A 62 -2.72 7.13 -1.45
CA LEU A 62 -2.49 6.09 -2.46
C LEU A 62 -3.68 5.15 -2.62
N ILE A 63 -4.27 4.72 -1.51
CA ILE A 63 -5.46 3.86 -1.49
C ILE A 63 -6.64 4.58 -2.19
N LEU A 64 -6.83 5.88 -1.91
CA LEU A 64 -7.86 6.71 -2.58
C LEU A 64 -7.62 6.82 -4.10
N LEU A 65 -6.36 7.05 -4.51
CA LEU A 65 -5.99 7.10 -5.93
C LEU A 65 -6.23 5.76 -6.64
N ALA A 66 -5.90 4.65 -5.97
CA ALA A 66 -6.16 3.31 -6.47
C ALA A 66 -7.66 3.06 -6.65
N MET A 67 -8.50 3.45 -5.69
CA MET A 67 -9.96 3.32 -5.78
C MET A 67 -10.53 4.09 -6.97
N LYS A 68 -10.06 5.34 -7.16
CA LYS A 68 -10.46 6.15 -8.31
C LYS A 68 -10.13 5.44 -9.62
N ARG A 69 -8.95 4.81 -9.71
CA ARG A 69 -8.51 4.08 -10.89
C ARG A 69 -9.33 2.81 -11.15
N ILE A 70 -9.58 2.00 -10.12
CA ILE A 70 -10.42 0.78 -10.21
C ILE A 70 -11.81 1.14 -10.72
N ARG A 71 -12.42 2.21 -10.20
CA ARG A 71 -13.74 2.69 -10.65
C ARG A 71 -13.72 3.19 -12.10
N GLN A 72 -12.66 3.86 -12.54
CA GLN A 72 -12.53 4.35 -13.92
C GLN A 72 -12.32 3.23 -14.92
N GLU A 73 -11.59 2.18 -14.54
CA GLU A 73 -11.29 1.03 -15.39
C GLU A 73 -12.37 -0.07 -15.31
N ASN A 74 -13.44 0.12 -14.51
CA ASN A 74 -14.51 -0.86 -14.26
C ASN A 74 -13.98 -2.26 -13.89
N LEU A 75 -12.97 -2.29 -13.00
CA LEU A 75 -12.26 -3.51 -12.60
C LEU A 75 -12.89 -4.27 -11.43
#